data_AF-A0A833LJB8-F1
#
_entry.id   AF-A0A833LJB8-F1
#
_cell.length_a   1.000
_cell.length_b   1.000
_cell.length_c   1.000
_cell.angle_alpha   90.00
_cell.angle_beta   90.00
_cell.angle_gamma   90.00
#
_symmetry.space_group_name_H-M   'P 1'
#
loop_
_entity.id
_entity.type
_entity.pdbx_description
1 polymer ?
#
loop_
_entity_poly.entity_id
_entity_poly.type
_entity_poly.pdbx_seq_one_letter_code
_entity_poly.pdbx_strand_id
1 'polypeptide(L)'
;MSRHHRAMRAFSAALSLPFVAAAFAHLMLPAPEAKAGASANARIILAQAMPHAAAGARTYKIGNLVIEAPWTRATPGGAKVAGGYMKIANSGKEPDRLVGGSFVRSGRFEVHEMSLEGDIMKMRPLARGLEIAPGAAVELKPGGFHIMFMDLKEGLKEGETVAGTLVFEKAGALALEYRVGPIGGGAPSGGHMGH
;
A
#
# COMPACT_ATOMS: atom_id res chain seq x y z
N MET A 1 -20.85 -9.93 51.97
CA MET A 1 -20.06 -11.03 52.55
C MET A 1 -20.99 -12.10 53.10
N SER A 2 -20.55 -13.36 53.11
CA SER A 2 -21.26 -14.61 53.47
C SER A 2 -22.12 -15.27 52.38
N ARG A 3 -21.56 -16.33 51.77
CA ARG A 3 -21.97 -17.72 52.01
C ARG A 3 -21.01 -18.66 51.26
N HIS A 4 -20.18 -19.38 52.01
CA HIS A 4 -19.55 -20.63 51.59
C HIS A 4 -20.60 -21.75 51.64
N HIS A 5 -20.65 -22.63 50.63
CA HIS A 5 -21.00 -24.05 50.82
C HIS A 5 -20.78 -24.91 49.55
N ARG A 6 -20.10 -26.06 49.78
CA ARG A 6 -20.15 -27.39 49.12
C ARG A 6 -19.71 -27.47 47.65
N ALA A 7 -18.64 -28.16 47.25
CA ALA A 7 -18.12 -29.51 47.51
C ALA A 7 -18.86 -30.66 46.78
N MET A 8 -18.02 -31.44 46.06
CA MET A 8 -18.05 -32.88 45.78
C MET A 8 -18.57 -33.43 44.43
N ARG A 9 -17.62 -34.13 43.76
CA ARG A 9 -17.66 -35.49 43.18
C ARG A 9 -18.63 -35.74 42.01
N ALA A 10 -18.12 -35.95 40.80
CA ALA A 10 -17.54 -37.19 40.22
C ALA A 10 -18.60 -38.10 39.59
N PHE A 11 -18.48 -38.40 38.29
CA PHE A 11 -18.90 -39.68 37.73
C PHE A 11 -18.03 -40.01 36.50
N SER A 12 -17.27 -41.10 36.63
CA SER A 12 -16.70 -41.85 35.52
C SER A 12 -17.79 -42.66 34.83
N ALA A 13 -17.67 -42.87 33.52
CA ALA A 13 -18.05 -44.13 32.88
C ALA A 13 -17.40 -44.23 31.49
N ALA A 14 -16.64 -45.30 31.31
CA ALA A 14 -16.03 -45.75 30.07
C ALA A 14 -16.94 -46.81 29.38
N LEU A 15 -16.80 -46.96 28.07
CA LEU A 15 -17.16 -48.14 27.26
C LEU A 15 -16.47 -47.91 25.87
N SER A 16 -15.37 -48.55 25.45
CA SER A 16 -15.08 -49.97 25.14
C SER A 16 -16.07 -50.53 24.10
N LEU A 17 -15.72 -50.77 22.82
CA LEU A 17 -15.02 -51.95 22.24
C LEU A 17 -15.17 -51.90 20.66
N PRO A 18 -14.68 -52.85 19.82
CA PRO A 18 -13.38 -52.74 19.14
C PRO A 18 -13.40 -53.02 17.61
N PHE A 19 -12.21 -52.91 17.01
CA PHE A 19 -11.60 -53.67 15.89
C PHE A 19 -12.49 -54.48 14.92
N VAL A 20 -12.33 -54.21 13.63
CA VAL A 20 -12.27 -55.24 12.58
C VAL A 20 -11.05 -54.99 11.66
N ALA A 21 -10.18 -56.00 11.63
CA ALA A 21 -9.06 -56.31 10.73
C ALA A 21 -9.50 -56.36 9.26
N ALA A 22 -8.69 -56.44 8.20
CA ALA A 22 -7.27 -56.34 7.85
C ALA A 22 -7.28 -56.51 6.31
N ALA A 23 -6.29 -56.00 5.58
CA ALA A 23 -5.74 -56.68 4.40
C ALA A 23 -4.55 -55.88 3.84
N PHE A 24 -3.36 -56.45 4.05
CA PHE A 24 -2.14 -56.23 3.29
C PHE A 24 -2.33 -56.64 1.82
N ALA A 25 -1.84 -55.85 0.88
CA ALA A 25 -1.20 -56.37 -0.34
C ALA A 25 -0.37 -55.28 -1.03
N HIS A 26 0.91 -55.60 -1.19
CA HIS A 26 1.97 -54.83 -1.84
C HIS A 26 2.12 -55.38 -3.26
N LEU A 27 2.00 -54.55 -4.31
CA LEU A 27 2.48 -54.84 -5.68
C LEU A 27 2.36 -53.55 -6.52
N MET A 28 3.45 -52.82 -6.76
CA MET A 28 4.40 -52.95 -7.88
C MET A 28 3.76 -52.62 -9.25
N LEU A 29 4.26 -51.55 -9.86
CA LEU A 29 3.94 -51.01 -11.19
C LEU A 29 4.05 -52.07 -12.31
N PRO A 30 3.30 -51.85 -13.40
CA PRO A 30 3.97 -51.78 -14.70
C PRO A 30 3.73 -50.43 -15.42
N ALA A 31 4.79 -49.97 -16.08
CA ALA A 31 4.82 -48.77 -16.91
C ALA A 31 3.95 -48.94 -18.19
N PRO A 32 3.28 -47.89 -18.68
CA PRO A 32 2.76 -47.87 -20.03
C PRO A 32 3.87 -47.49 -21.03
N GLU A 33 4.15 -48.41 -21.96
CA GLU A 33 4.90 -48.13 -23.18
C GLU A 33 4.23 -46.99 -23.98
N ALA A 34 4.86 -45.82 -24.03
CA ALA A 34 4.47 -44.75 -24.93
C ALA A 34 5.08 -45.01 -26.32
N LYS A 35 4.29 -45.60 -27.22
CA LYS A 35 4.60 -45.57 -28.65
C LYS A 35 4.48 -44.13 -29.17
N ALA A 36 5.56 -43.67 -29.78
CA ALA A 36 5.60 -42.44 -30.55
C ALA A 36 4.55 -42.49 -31.68
N GLY A 37 3.68 -41.48 -31.71
CA GLY A 37 2.76 -41.19 -32.80
C GLY A 37 2.62 -39.68 -32.89
N ALA A 38 3.42 -39.07 -33.75
CA ALA A 38 3.36 -37.65 -34.04
C ALA A 38 2.00 -37.27 -34.61
N SER A 39 1.35 -36.25 -34.05
CA SER A 39 0.42 -35.42 -34.79
C SER A 39 0.49 -34.00 -34.24
N ALA A 40 1.21 -33.17 -35.01
CA ALA A 40 1.45 -31.77 -34.74
C ALA A 40 0.17 -30.95 -34.95
N ASN A 41 -0.54 -30.68 -33.86
CA ASN A 41 -1.55 -29.63 -33.81
C ASN A 41 -1.10 -28.60 -32.77
N ALA A 42 -0.13 -27.77 -33.16
CA ALA A 42 0.37 -26.66 -32.38
C ALA A 42 -0.77 -25.68 -32.08
N ARG A 43 -1.36 -25.77 -30.88
CA ARG A 43 -2.20 -24.70 -30.36
C ARG A 43 -1.26 -23.58 -29.94
N ILE A 44 -1.08 -22.62 -30.85
CA ILE A 44 -0.46 -21.33 -30.54
C ILE A 44 -1.36 -20.68 -29.49
N ILE A 45 -0.96 -20.76 -28.21
CA ILE A 45 -1.54 -19.90 -27.19
C ILE A 45 -1.01 -18.50 -27.49
N LEU A 46 -1.85 -17.70 -28.14
CA LEU A 46 -1.62 -16.28 -28.31
C LEU A 46 -1.57 -15.66 -26.91
N ALA A 47 -0.36 -15.49 -26.38
CA ALA A 47 -0.10 -14.71 -25.17
C ALA A 47 -0.66 -13.31 -25.43
N GLN A 48 -1.82 -13.04 -24.83
CA GLN A 48 -2.47 -11.75 -24.93
C GLN A 48 -1.62 -10.79 -24.11
N ALA A 49 -0.76 -10.04 -24.80
CA ALA A 49 0.03 -8.98 -24.20
C ALA A 49 -0.95 -8.00 -23.56
N MET A 50 -1.06 -8.05 -22.24
CA MET A 50 -1.79 -7.03 -21.50
C MET A 50 -1.11 -5.70 -21.83
N PRO A 51 -1.85 -4.70 -22.36
CA PRO A 51 -1.27 -3.39 -22.58
C PRO A 51 -0.79 -2.88 -21.23
N HIS A 52 0.53 -2.76 -21.06
CA HIS A 52 1.12 -1.99 -19.98
C HIS A 52 0.67 -0.55 -20.23
N ALA A 53 -0.44 -0.15 -19.61
CA ALA A 53 -0.90 1.22 -19.66
C ALA A 53 0.27 2.08 -19.22
N ALA A 54 0.74 2.95 -20.13
CA ALA A 54 1.73 3.97 -19.79
C ALA A 54 1.23 4.66 -18.53
N ALA A 55 1.97 4.47 -17.42
CA ALA A 55 1.58 4.96 -16.12
C ALA A 55 1.78 6.49 -16.12
N GLY A 56 0.80 7.17 -16.72
CA GLY A 56 0.65 8.61 -16.65
C GLY A 56 0.50 9.04 -15.20
N ALA A 57 0.93 10.26 -14.91
CA ALA A 57 0.67 10.89 -13.63
C ALA A 57 -0.83 10.75 -13.28
N ARG A 58 -1.13 9.97 -12.23
CA ARG A 58 -2.52 9.77 -11.79
C ARG A 58 -3.03 11.07 -11.18
N THR A 59 -4.21 11.49 -11.61
CA THR A 59 -4.88 12.68 -11.10
C THR A 59 -6.18 12.28 -10.42
N TYR A 60 -6.41 12.82 -9.23
CA TYR A 60 -7.60 12.61 -8.42
C TYR A 60 -8.29 13.95 -8.18
N LYS A 61 -9.60 13.93 -7.96
CA LYS A 61 -10.38 15.16 -7.71
C LYS A 61 -11.37 14.95 -6.56
N ILE A 62 -11.52 15.98 -5.74
CA ILE A 62 -12.57 16.06 -4.71
C ILE A 62 -13.04 17.51 -4.60
N GLY A 63 -14.32 17.76 -4.90
CA GLY A 63 -14.83 19.11 -5.06
C GLY A 63 -13.98 19.93 -6.05
N ASN A 64 -13.43 21.05 -5.59
CA ASN A 64 -12.57 21.93 -6.39
C ASN A 64 -11.07 21.63 -6.26
N LEU A 65 -10.69 20.60 -5.51
CA LEU A 65 -9.31 20.19 -5.33
C LEU A 65 -8.91 19.16 -6.40
N VAL A 66 -7.71 19.34 -6.94
CA VAL A 66 -7.07 18.45 -7.89
C VAL A 66 -5.76 17.98 -7.31
N ILE A 67 -5.58 16.67 -7.18
CA ILE A 67 -4.39 16.04 -6.63
C ILE A 67 -3.68 15.34 -7.79
N GLU A 68 -2.48 15.78 -8.12
CA GLU A 68 -1.71 15.31 -9.26
C GLU A 68 -0.50 14.50 -8.79
N ALA A 69 -0.28 13.36 -9.45
CA ALA A 69 0.88 12.49 -9.29
C ALA A 69 1.23 12.14 -7.82
N PRO A 70 0.36 11.49 -7.03
CA PRO A 70 0.76 10.99 -5.72
C PRO A 70 1.83 9.91 -5.84
N TRP A 71 2.94 10.10 -5.12
CA TRP A 71 4.04 9.15 -5.11
C TRP A 71 4.78 9.15 -3.78
N THR A 72 5.57 8.10 -3.57
CA THR A 72 6.43 7.91 -2.41
C THR A 72 7.76 7.30 -2.85
N ARG A 73 8.82 7.48 -2.07
CA ARG A 73 10.11 6.86 -2.37
C ARG A 73 10.11 5.41 -1.89
N ALA A 74 10.74 4.54 -2.68
CA ALA A 74 11.10 3.21 -2.23
C ALA A 74 11.92 3.31 -0.94
N THR A 75 11.80 2.30 -0.09
CA THR A 75 12.51 2.21 1.18
C THR A 75 13.15 0.83 1.32
N PRO A 76 14.35 0.75 1.93
CA PRO A 76 14.95 -0.54 2.23
C PRO A 76 14.10 -1.32 3.25
N GLY A 77 14.26 -2.64 3.26
CA GLY A 77 13.62 -3.50 4.26
C GLY A 77 13.97 -3.05 5.69
N GLY A 78 12.96 -2.89 6.54
CA GLY A 78 13.12 -2.45 7.93
C GLY A 78 13.05 -0.94 8.15
N ALA A 79 12.96 -0.12 7.10
CA ALA A 79 12.71 1.31 7.23
C ALA A 79 11.42 1.59 8.01
N LYS A 80 11.44 2.61 8.86
CA LYS A 80 10.29 3.02 9.70
C LYS A 80 9.54 4.23 9.18
N VAL A 81 10.11 4.93 8.21
CA VAL A 81 9.57 6.17 7.67
C VAL A 81 9.65 6.19 6.14
N ALA A 82 8.67 6.81 5.49
CA ALA A 82 8.69 7.15 4.07
C ALA A 82 8.09 8.54 3.84
N GLY A 83 8.58 9.22 2.79
CA GLY A 83 8.05 10.49 2.32
C GLY A 83 6.96 10.30 1.28
N GLY A 84 5.87 11.07 1.38
CA GLY A 84 4.80 11.17 0.40
C GLY A 84 4.79 12.54 -0.27
N TYR A 85 4.60 12.53 -1.59
CA TYR A 85 4.78 13.70 -2.46
C TYR A 85 3.68 13.73 -3.51
N MET A 86 3.26 14.92 -3.92
CA MET A 86 2.21 15.18 -4.91
C MET A 86 2.10 16.68 -5.16
N LYS A 87 1.27 17.08 -6.11
CA LYS A 87 0.81 18.47 -6.23
C LYS A 87 -0.68 18.55 -5.93
N ILE A 88 -1.08 19.57 -5.19
CA ILE A 88 -2.48 19.83 -4.84
C ILE A 88 -2.85 21.21 -5.34
N ALA A 89 -3.83 21.30 -6.25
CA ALA A 89 -4.34 22.55 -6.78
C ALA A 89 -5.77 22.79 -6.29
N ASN A 90 -6.05 23.99 -5.82
CA ASN A 90 -7.39 24.42 -5.43
C ASN A 90 -7.94 25.37 -6.50
N SER A 91 -8.88 24.88 -7.30
CA SER A 91 -9.57 25.66 -8.33
C SER A 91 -10.82 26.39 -7.82
N GLY A 92 -11.08 26.32 -6.51
CA GLY A 92 -12.22 26.92 -5.85
C GLY A 92 -11.98 28.37 -5.43
N LYS A 93 -13.00 28.95 -4.81
CA LYS A 93 -12.99 30.34 -4.30
C LYS A 93 -12.68 30.44 -2.80
N GLU A 94 -12.63 29.31 -2.10
CA GLU A 94 -12.36 29.25 -0.67
C GLU A 94 -11.10 28.43 -0.38
N PRO A 95 -10.35 28.75 0.69
CA PRO A 95 -9.24 27.92 1.12
C PRO A 95 -9.75 26.58 1.63
N ASP A 96 -8.96 25.53 1.42
CA ASP A 96 -9.09 24.22 2.06
C ASP A 96 -7.75 23.84 2.71
N ARG A 97 -7.74 22.80 3.54
CA ARG A 97 -6.57 22.37 4.28
C ARG A 97 -6.41 20.87 4.26
N LEU A 98 -5.23 20.37 3.88
CA LEU A 98 -4.85 18.98 4.09
C LEU A 98 -4.52 18.78 5.57
N VAL A 99 -5.44 18.16 6.32
CA VAL A 99 -5.33 17.98 7.78
C VAL A 99 -4.78 16.62 8.17
N GLY A 100 -4.75 15.66 7.25
CA GLY A 100 -4.23 14.34 7.52
C GLY A 100 -4.51 13.35 6.41
N GLY A 101 -4.46 12.07 6.75
CA GLY A 101 -4.61 11.00 5.80
C GLY A 101 -4.31 9.63 6.40
N SER A 102 -4.26 8.64 5.53
CA SER A 102 -3.85 7.28 5.86
C SER A 102 -3.00 6.70 4.74
N PHE A 103 -2.18 5.72 5.11
CA PHE A 103 -1.41 4.93 4.17
C PHE A 103 -1.40 3.50 4.69
N VAL A 104 -1.86 2.54 3.89
CA VAL A 104 -2.21 1.20 4.40
C VAL A 104 -1.04 0.49 5.11
N ARG A 105 0.19 0.82 4.70
CA ARG A 105 1.45 0.26 5.25
C ARG A 105 2.07 1.07 6.39
N SER A 106 1.49 2.19 6.82
CA SER A 106 1.99 3.00 7.93
C SER A 106 1.05 2.96 9.12
N GLY A 107 1.58 3.29 10.30
CA GLY A 107 0.77 3.48 11.52
C GLY A 107 0.29 4.92 11.66
N ARG A 108 1.04 5.88 11.13
CA ARG A 108 0.70 7.31 11.20
C ARG A 108 0.95 8.02 9.88
N PHE A 109 0.27 9.15 9.73
CA PHE A 109 0.35 10.07 8.61
C PHE A 109 0.50 11.47 9.18
N GLU A 110 1.55 12.17 8.77
CA GLU A 110 1.80 13.54 9.22
C GLU A 110 2.15 14.45 8.05
N VAL A 111 1.74 15.70 8.10
CA VAL A 111 2.12 16.73 7.12
C VAL A 111 3.25 17.55 7.71
N HIS A 112 4.35 17.68 6.98
CA HIS A 112 5.57 18.34 7.45
C HIS A 112 5.99 19.44 6.46
N GLU A 113 6.69 20.42 6.99
CA GLU A 113 7.41 21.44 6.22
C GLU A 113 8.91 21.32 6.46
N MET A 114 9.70 21.74 5.47
CA MET A 114 11.12 22.05 5.67
C MET A 114 11.29 23.55 5.54
N SER A 115 11.90 24.15 6.56
CA SER A 115 12.20 25.58 6.60
C SER A 115 13.67 25.79 6.95
N LEU A 116 14.31 26.76 6.31
CA LEU A 116 15.63 27.21 6.71
C LEU A 116 15.50 28.09 7.96
N GLU A 117 16.13 27.68 9.06
CA GLU A 117 16.23 28.48 10.27
C GLU A 117 17.72 28.74 10.55
N GLY A 118 18.19 29.94 10.22
CA GLY A 118 19.62 30.25 10.13
C GLY A 118 20.26 29.50 8.96
N ASP A 119 21.32 28.74 9.22
CA ASP A 119 22.00 27.89 8.23
C ASP A 119 21.53 26.42 8.28
N ILE A 120 20.51 26.10 9.07
CA ILE A 120 20.05 24.72 9.30
C ILE A 120 18.67 24.51 8.67
N MET A 121 18.57 23.50 7.81
CA MET A 121 17.29 22.98 7.33
C MET A 121 16.59 22.24 8.46
N LYS A 122 15.47 22.79 8.94
CA LYS A 122 14.63 22.17 9.97
C LYS A 122 13.37 21.57 9.36
N MET A 123 13.07 20.34 9.74
CA MET A 123 11.82 19.67 9.43
C MET A 123 10.87 19.81 10.60
N ARG A 124 9.63 20.25 10.34
CA ARG A 124 8.61 20.45 11.40
C ARG A 124 7.25 19.93 10.98
N PRO A 125 6.52 19.25 11.88
CA PRO A 125 5.14 18.86 11.62
C PRO A 125 4.21 20.09 11.62
N LEU A 126 3.28 20.12 10.67
CA LEU A 126 2.21 21.10 10.60
C LEU A 126 0.98 20.57 11.36
N ALA A 127 0.91 20.86 12.66
CA ALA A 127 -0.14 20.34 13.55
C ALA A 127 -1.57 20.68 13.10
N ARG A 128 -1.76 21.83 12.43
CA ARG A 128 -3.05 22.20 11.87
C ARG A 128 -3.30 21.62 10.48
N GLY A 129 -2.27 21.12 9.80
CA GLY A 129 -2.32 20.74 8.39
C GLY A 129 -1.86 21.85 7.45
N LEU A 130 -1.78 21.52 6.16
CA LEU A 130 -1.29 22.40 5.09
C LEU A 130 -2.45 23.10 4.38
N GLU A 131 -2.46 24.44 4.41
CA GLU A 131 -3.47 25.23 3.71
C GLU A 131 -3.21 25.28 2.20
N ILE A 132 -4.29 25.19 1.41
CA ILE A 132 -4.29 25.38 -0.02
C ILE A 132 -5.24 26.53 -0.34
N ALA A 133 -4.67 27.72 -0.56
CA ALA A 133 -5.41 28.94 -0.83
C ALA A 133 -6.25 28.84 -2.13
N PRO A 134 -7.34 29.63 -2.27
CA PRO A 134 -8.13 29.68 -3.50
C PRO A 134 -7.27 30.01 -4.72
N GLY A 135 -7.45 29.29 -5.83
CA GLY A 135 -6.70 29.50 -7.07
C GLY A 135 -5.21 29.14 -7.00
N ALA A 136 -4.72 28.63 -5.87
CA ALA A 136 -3.32 28.29 -5.68
C ALA A 136 -3.05 26.79 -5.91
N ALA A 137 -1.79 26.48 -6.15
CA ALA A 137 -1.28 25.12 -6.12
C ALA A 137 -0.11 25.01 -5.16
N VAL A 138 -0.11 23.96 -4.35
CA VAL A 138 0.96 23.62 -3.42
C VAL A 138 1.60 22.32 -3.85
N GLU A 139 2.93 22.32 -3.93
CA GLU A 139 3.71 21.15 -4.30
C GLU A 139 4.34 20.53 -3.05
N LEU A 140 4.01 19.26 -2.80
CA LEU A 140 4.67 18.45 -1.78
C LEU A 140 5.82 17.71 -2.46
N LYS A 141 7.05 18.07 -2.10
CA LYS A 141 8.29 17.56 -2.71
C LYS A 141 9.42 17.42 -1.70
N PRO A 142 10.46 16.62 -2.01
CA PRO A 142 11.67 16.58 -1.20
C PRO A 142 12.25 17.98 -0.98
N GLY A 143 12.58 18.32 0.27
CA GLY A 143 13.13 19.65 0.62
C GLY A 143 12.09 20.75 0.87
N GLY A 144 10.79 20.48 0.71
CA GLY A 144 9.71 21.43 0.98
C GLY A 144 8.60 20.81 1.84
N PHE A 145 7.34 21.11 1.54
CA PHE A 145 6.23 20.39 2.14
C PHE A 145 6.25 18.92 1.74
N HIS A 146 5.92 18.03 2.65
CA HIS A 146 5.83 16.60 2.36
C HIS A 146 4.98 15.89 3.40
N ILE A 147 4.51 14.70 3.06
CA ILE A 147 3.88 13.79 4.02
C ILE A 147 4.96 12.87 4.59
N MET A 148 4.92 12.64 5.90
CA MET A 148 5.69 11.61 6.58
C MET A 148 4.76 10.46 6.96
N PHE A 149 5.01 9.30 6.35
CA PHE A 149 4.42 8.03 6.75
C PHE A 149 5.30 7.41 7.83
N MET A 150 4.82 7.38 9.07
CA MET A 150 5.57 6.84 10.20
C MET A 150 5.09 5.44 10.57
N ASP A 151 5.95 4.69 11.25
CA ASP A 151 5.67 3.33 11.69
C ASP A 151 5.34 2.41 10.51
N LEU A 152 6.17 2.47 9.47
CA LEU A 152 6.07 1.55 8.34
C LEU A 152 6.15 0.09 8.82
N LYS A 153 5.16 -0.69 8.41
CA LYS A 153 5.04 -2.13 8.70
C LYS A 153 5.96 -2.96 7.81
N GLU A 154 6.17 -2.50 6.58
CA GLU A 154 7.03 -3.13 5.58
C GLU A 154 7.68 -2.08 4.67
N GLY A 155 8.78 -2.47 4.01
CA GLY A 155 9.47 -1.61 3.04
C GLY A 155 8.63 -1.38 1.78
N LEU A 156 8.93 -0.29 1.07
CA LEU A 156 8.27 0.07 -0.18
C LEU A 156 9.18 -0.27 -1.35
N LYS A 157 8.69 -1.06 -2.31
CA LYS A 157 9.50 -1.44 -3.48
C LYS A 157 9.16 -0.58 -4.67
N GLU A 158 10.17 -0.16 -5.42
CA GLU A 158 9.98 0.62 -6.64
C GLU A 158 9.04 -0.09 -7.63
N GLY A 159 8.19 0.69 -8.29
CA GLY A 159 7.21 0.20 -9.25
C GLY A 159 5.89 -0.26 -8.62
N GLU A 160 5.86 -0.45 -7.30
CA GLU A 160 4.62 -0.74 -6.58
C GLU A 160 3.66 0.45 -6.58
N THR A 161 2.40 0.16 -6.32
CA THR A 161 1.36 1.15 -6.04
C THR A 161 0.74 0.80 -4.70
N VAL A 162 0.59 1.78 -3.81
CA VAL A 162 0.09 1.58 -2.44
C VAL A 162 -1.09 2.51 -2.20
N ALA A 163 -2.20 1.93 -1.72
CA ALA A 163 -3.41 2.70 -1.42
C ALA A 163 -3.24 3.57 -0.16
N GLY A 164 -3.90 4.72 -0.19
CA GLY A 164 -4.02 5.60 0.96
C GLY A 164 -5.21 6.54 0.83
N THR A 165 -5.27 7.51 1.73
CA THR A 165 -6.35 8.51 1.79
C THR A 165 -5.76 9.85 2.18
N LEU A 166 -6.24 10.92 1.57
CA LEU A 166 -6.03 12.28 2.04
C LEU A 166 -7.31 12.77 2.70
N VAL A 167 -7.18 13.50 3.80
CA VAL A 167 -8.31 14.12 4.50
C VAL A 167 -8.14 15.63 4.44
N PHE A 168 -9.10 16.28 3.78
CA PHE A 168 -9.21 17.72 3.71
C PHE A 168 -10.25 18.23 4.71
N GLU A 169 -10.00 19.40 5.28
CA GLU A 169 -10.86 20.02 6.30
C GLU A 169 -12.28 20.28 5.77
N LYS A 170 -12.40 20.75 4.53
CA LYS A 170 -13.70 21.06 3.91
C LYS A 170 -14.14 20.02 2.90
N ALA A 171 -13.27 19.64 1.95
CA ALA A 171 -13.64 18.69 0.90
C ALA A 171 -13.84 17.26 1.41
N GLY A 172 -13.30 16.92 2.59
CA GLY A 172 -13.43 15.59 3.19
C GLY A 172 -12.36 14.60 2.72
N ALA A 173 -12.68 13.31 2.79
CA ALA A 173 -11.74 12.23 2.53
C ALA A 173 -11.70 11.82 1.04
N LEU A 174 -10.48 11.72 0.49
CA LEU A 174 -10.21 11.27 -0.87
C LEU A 174 -9.31 10.04 -0.85
N ALA A 175 -9.83 8.90 -1.31
CA ALA A 175 -9.03 7.72 -1.55
C ALA A 175 -8.16 7.91 -2.80
N LEU A 176 -6.89 7.51 -2.70
CA LEU A 176 -5.95 7.59 -3.82
C LEU A 176 -4.87 6.51 -3.70
N GLU A 177 -4.08 6.38 -4.76
CA GLU A 177 -2.93 5.50 -4.79
C GLU A 177 -1.62 6.28 -4.96
N TYR A 178 -0.61 5.89 -4.17
CA TYR A 178 0.76 6.38 -4.25
C TYR A 178 1.60 5.43 -5.09
N ARG A 179 2.22 5.94 -6.15
CA ARG A 179 3.24 5.18 -6.88
C ARG A 179 4.56 5.19 -6.12
N VAL A 180 5.21 4.04 -5.99
CA VAL A 180 6.54 3.95 -5.39
C VAL A 180 7.60 4.21 -6.45
N GLY A 181 8.31 5.33 -6.32
CA GLY A 181 9.45 5.70 -7.15
C GLY A 181 10.79 5.19 -6.60
N PRO A 182 11.90 5.47 -7.29
CA PRO A 182 13.24 5.04 -6.87
C PRO A 182 13.68 5.63 -5.52
N ILE A 183 14.59 4.93 -4.82
CA ILE A 183 15.15 5.34 -3.52
C ILE A 183 15.83 6.72 -3.61
N GLY A 184 16.59 6.97 -4.69
CA GLY A 184 17.42 8.17 -4.87
C GLY A 184 16.88 9.21 -5.86
N GLY A 185 15.75 8.97 -6.51
CA GLY A 185 15.25 9.81 -7.61
C GLY A 185 14.18 10.84 -7.21
N GLY A 186 13.87 11.69 -8.19
CA GLY A 186 12.66 12.53 -8.19
C GLY A 186 11.39 11.69 -8.40
N ALA A 187 10.27 12.35 -8.67
CA ALA A 187 9.00 11.66 -8.95
C ALA A 187 9.19 10.55 -10.01
N PRO A 188 8.45 9.43 -9.92
CA PRO A 188 8.56 8.34 -10.88
C PRO A 188 8.33 8.87 -12.29
N SER A 189 9.40 8.88 -13.10
CA SER A 189 9.36 9.39 -14.46
C SER A 189 8.42 8.54 -15.30
N GLY A 190 7.39 9.15 -15.90
CA GLY A 190 6.79 8.62 -17.12
C GLY A 190 7.89 8.59 -18.18
N GLY A 191 8.20 7.41 -18.70
CA GLY A 191 9.43 7.13 -19.45
C GLY A 191 9.84 8.22 -20.44
N HIS A 192 11.04 8.76 -20.26
CA HIS A 192 11.71 9.52 -21.30
C HIS A 192 12.41 8.50 -22.22
N MET A 193 11.74 8.14 -23.31
CA MET A 193 12.34 7.39 -24.41
C MET A 193 13.31 8.35 -25.11
N GLY A 194 14.59 7.98 -25.12
CA GLY A 194 15.64 8.75 -25.77
C GLY A 194 15.50 8.81 -27.30
N HIS A 195 16.23 9.77 -27.87
CA HIS A 195 16.77 9.71 -29.22
C HIS A 195 18.27 9.95 -29.13
#